data_AF-A0A8T4U8B4-F1
#
_entry.id   AF-A0A8T4U8B4-F1
#
_cell.length_a   1.000
_cell.length_b   1.000
_cell.length_c   1.000
_cell.angle_alpha   90.00
_cell.angle_beta   90.00
_cell.angle_gamma   90.00
#
_symmetry.space_group_name_H-M   'P 1'
#
loop_
_entity.id
_entity.type
_entity.pdbx_description
1 polymer ?
#
loop_
_entity_poly.entity_id
_entity_poly.type
_entity_poly.pdbx_seq_one_letter_code
_entity_poly.pdbx_strand_id
1 'polypeptide(L)'
;MVIKMAKDPKTHTSLHILKGAVQKTLGATLTTGVHEENNKGMLTVAFDRKPTDEEMKLVQDEVDKNIEENIPVEVFEMDRDEAEGKFGDKIYDKFIVPPHIRRLKIAQIKGWN
;
A
#
# COMPACT_ATOMS: atom_id res chain seq x y z
N MET A 1 11.46 -26.81 5.32
CA MET A 1 11.60 -26.15 4.00
C MET A 1 10.38 -25.27 3.79
N VAL A 2 10.48 -23.97 4.04
CA VAL A 2 9.38 -23.04 3.72
C VAL A 2 9.54 -22.67 2.26
N ILE A 3 8.76 -23.30 1.39
CA ILE A 3 8.65 -22.88 0.00
C ILE A 3 7.90 -21.55 0.04
N LYS A 4 8.61 -20.42 -0.03
CA LYS A 4 7.99 -19.13 -0.36
C LYS A 4 7.51 -19.27 -1.79
N MET A 5 6.23 -19.57 -1.99
CA MET A 5 5.61 -19.36 -3.30
C MET A 5 5.80 -17.88 -3.65
N ALA A 6 6.28 -17.61 -4.87
CA ALA A 6 6.44 -16.25 -5.34
C ALA A 6 5.07 -15.56 -5.27
N LYS A 7 5.02 -14.38 -4.64
CA LYS A 7 3.81 -13.56 -4.56
C LYS A 7 3.34 -13.25 -5.98
N ASP A 8 2.03 -13.32 -6.22
CA ASP A 8 1.44 -12.96 -7.51
C ASP A 8 1.54 -11.44 -7.69
N PRO A 9 2.29 -10.95 -8.70
CA PRO A 9 2.52 -9.52 -8.88
C PRO A 9 1.22 -8.73 -9.06
N LYS A 10 0.17 -9.34 -9.63
CA LYS A 10 -1.13 -8.69 -9.78
C LYS A 10 -1.77 -8.47 -8.41
N THR A 11 -1.94 -9.53 -7.62
CA THR A 11 -2.52 -9.44 -6.28
C THR A 11 -1.73 -8.49 -5.38
N HIS A 12 -0.39 -8.54 -5.44
CA HIS A 12 0.46 -7.63 -4.67
C HIS A 12 0.27 -6.17 -5.08
N THR A 13 0.21 -5.88 -6.38
CA THR A 13 -0.03 -4.51 -6.89
C THR A 13 -1.43 -4.03 -6.51
N SER A 14 -2.45 -4.88 -6.63
CA SER A 14 -3.83 -4.55 -6.21
C SER A 14 -3.93 -4.18 -4.74
N LEU A 15 -3.12 -4.81 -3.86
CA LEU A 15 -3.06 -4.43 -2.45
C LEU A 15 -2.46 -3.04 -2.22
N HIS A 16 -1.47 -2.61 -3.02
CA HIS A 16 -0.93 -1.26 -2.96
C HIS A 16 -1.93 -0.21 -3.48
N ILE A 17 -2.67 -0.53 -4.55
CA ILE A 17 -3.78 0.29 -5.03
C ILE A 17 -4.84 0.41 -3.93
N LEU A 18 -5.31 -0.70 -3.38
CA LEU A 18 -6.30 -0.68 -2.29
C LEU A 18 -5.82 0.14 -1.07
N LYS A 19 -4.55 -0.01 -0.68
CA LYS A 19 -3.96 0.79 0.41
C LYS A 19 -4.02 2.29 0.10
N GLY A 20 -3.58 2.72 -1.09
CA GLY A 20 -3.62 4.14 -1.47
C GLY A 20 -5.04 4.70 -1.49
N ALA A 21 -6.01 3.95 -2.00
CA ALA A 21 -7.42 4.36 -2.03
C ALA A 21 -8.02 4.50 -0.62
N VAL A 22 -7.71 3.56 0.27
CA VAL A 22 -8.12 3.62 1.69
C VAL A 22 -7.50 4.82 2.39
N GLN A 23 -6.20 5.07 2.20
CA GLN A 23 -5.50 6.21 2.79
C GLN A 23 -6.10 7.55 2.31
N LYS A 24 -6.38 7.67 1.01
CA LYS A 24 -6.94 8.88 0.39
C LYS A 24 -8.39 9.14 0.81
N THR A 25 -9.21 8.09 0.87
CA THR A 25 -10.65 8.21 1.13
C THR A 25 -10.98 8.28 2.62
N LEU A 26 -10.36 7.41 3.42
CA LEU A 26 -10.70 7.24 4.83
C LEU A 26 -9.71 7.90 5.78
N GLY A 27 -8.52 8.30 5.30
CA GLY A 27 -7.44 8.78 6.16
C GLY A 27 -6.81 7.69 7.03
N ALA A 28 -7.15 6.41 6.81
CA ALA A 28 -6.58 5.28 7.54
C ALA A 28 -5.16 4.98 7.04
N THR A 29 -4.16 5.66 7.61
CA THR A 29 -2.76 5.61 7.14
C THR A 29 -2.03 4.33 7.51
N LEU A 30 -2.44 3.65 8.58
CA LEU A 30 -1.64 2.63 9.22
C LEU A 30 -2.12 1.21 8.90
N THR A 31 -1.38 0.50 8.04
CA THR A 31 -1.61 -0.93 7.79
C THR A 31 -1.14 -1.76 8.98
N THR A 32 -1.96 -2.71 9.41
CA THR A 32 -1.67 -3.63 10.52
C THR A 32 -1.55 -5.09 10.08
N GLY A 33 -1.97 -5.42 8.86
CA GLY A 33 -1.95 -6.78 8.35
C GLY A 33 -2.06 -6.82 6.83
N VAL A 34 -1.35 -7.77 6.22
CA VAL A 34 -1.45 -8.10 4.79
C VAL A 34 -1.41 -9.63 4.66
N HIS A 35 -2.42 -10.21 4.01
CA HIS A 35 -2.45 -11.63 3.66
C HIS A 35 -2.62 -11.78 2.15
N GLU A 36 -1.91 -12.75 1.56
CA GLU A 36 -1.97 -13.05 0.13
C GLU A 36 -1.95 -14.56 -0.04
N GLU A 37 -2.99 -15.11 -0.65
CA GLU A 37 -3.14 -16.54 -0.86
C GLU A 37 -4.06 -16.83 -2.05
N ASN A 38 -3.64 -17.74 -2.95
CA ASN A 38 -4.46 -18.19 -4.07
C ASN A 38 -5.07 -17.05 -4.91
N ASN A 39 -4.28 -16.02 -5.25
CA ASN A 39 -4.69 -14.80 -5.96
C ASN A 39 -5.77 -13.97 -5.25
N LYS A 40 -5.84 -14.08 -3.91
CA LYS A 40 -6.68 -13.23 -3.06
C LYS A 40 -5.79 -12.45 -2.10
N GLY A 41 -6.05 -11.16 -2.02
CA GLY A 41 -5.39 -10.25 -1.08
C GLY A 41 -6.35 -9.80 0.02
N MET A 42 -5.83 -9.62 1.22
CA MET A 42 -6.52 -8.96 2.32
C MET A 42 -5.62 -7.88 2.92
N LEU A 43 -6.16 -6.66 3.05
CA LEU A 43 -5.53 -5.54 3.72
C LEU A 43 -6.26 -5.29 5.05
N THR A 44 -5.52 -5.17 6.14
CA THR A 44 -6.06 -4.76 7.45
C THR A 44 -5.45 -3.43 7.83
N VAL A 45 -6.29 -2.45 8.12
CA VAL A 45 -5.89 -1.09 8.51
C VAL A 45 -6.40 -0.75 9.91
N ALA A 46 -5.67 0.11 10.62
CA ALA A 46 -6.16 0.72 11.84
C ALA A 46 -7.09 1.87 11.49
N PHE A 47 -8.35 1.76 11.90
CA PHE A 47 -9.38 2.79 11.74
C PHE A 47 -10.28 2.76 12.97
N ASP A 48 -10.78 3.91 13.41
CA ASP A 48 -11.47 4.09 14.69
C ASP A 48 -12.92 3.59 14.69
N ARG A 49 -13.48 3.36 13.50
CA ARG A 49 -14.83 2.82 13.30
C ARG A 49 -14.90 1.93 12.06
N LYS A 50 -16.07 1.34 11.84
CA LYS A 50 -16.38 0.71 10.56
C LYS A 50 -16.67 1.79 9.50
N PRO A 51 -16.13 1.67 8.27
CA PRO A 51 -16.54 2.53 7.17
C PRO A 51 -18.02 2.34 6.83
N THR A 52 -18.67 3.41 6.36
CA THR A 52 -20.02 3.36 5.81
C THR A 52 -20.02 2.72 4.42
N ASP A 53 -21.18 2.30 3.93
CA ASP A 53 -21.30 1.72 2.59
C ASP A 53 -20.94 2.75 1.50
N GLU A 54 -21.23 4.04 1.72
CA GLU A 54 -20.84 5.14 0.83
C GLU A 54 -19.32 5.31 0.78
N GLU A 55 -18.65 5.29 1.94
CA GLU A 55 -17.19 5.34 2.02
C GLU A 55 -16.53 4.12 1.35
N MET A 56 -17.09 2.93 1.53
CA MET A 56 -16.61 1.73 0.85
C MET A 56 -16.79 1.84 -0.66
N LYS A 57 -17.88 2.45 -1.13
CA LYS A 57 -18.07 2.74 -2.54
C LYS A 57 -17.03 3.73 -3.07
N LEU A 58 -16.72 4.80 -2.32
CA LEU A 58 -15.69 5.75 -2.71
C LEU A 58 -14.29 5.12 -2.79
N VAL A 59 -13.97 4.21 -1.86
CA VAL A 59 -12.73 3.43 -1.94
C VAL A 59 -12.68 2.59 -3.21
N GLN A 60 -13.77 1.90 -3.55
CA GLN A 60 -13.85 1.09 -4.78
C GLN A 60 -13.73 1.96 -6.03
N ASP A 61 -14.45 3.08 -6.11
CA ASP A 61 -14.42 3.99 -7.24
C ASP A 61 -13.00 4.56 -7.46
N GLU A 62 -12.25 4.84 -6.38
CA GLU A 62 -10.87 5.30 -6.46
C GLU A 62 -9.89 4.18 -6.90
N VAL A 63 -10.13 2.92 -6.49
CA VAL A 63 -9.37 1.76 -6.99
C VAL A 63 -9.60 1.57 -8.49
N ASP A 64 -10.86 1.57 -8.93
CA ASP A 64 -11.22 1.35 -10.32
C ASP A 64 -10.64 2.44 -11.21
N LYS A 65 -10.76 3.70 -10.78
CA LYS A 65 -10.13 4.84 -11.46
C LYS A 65 -8.61 4.67 -11.62
N ASN A 66 -7.90 4.25 -10.57
CA ASN A 66 -6.46 4.05 -10.65
C ASN A 66 -6.07 2.97 -11.68
N ILE A 67 -6.85 1.89 -11.73
CA ILE A 67 -6.67 0.79 -12.70
C ILE A 67 -6.95 1.28 -14.12
N GLU A 68 -8.04 2.02 -14.33
CA GLU A 68 -8.42 2.57 -15.64
C GLU A 68 -7.40 3.57 -16.17
N GLU A 69 -6.85 4.41 -15.30
CA GLU A 69 -5.80 5.37 -15.65
C GLU A 69 -4.46 4.68 -15.97
N ASN A 70 -4.31 3.39 -15.63
CA ASN A 70 -3.12 2.57 -15.89
C ASN A 70 -1.83 3.28 -15.44
N ILE A 71 -1.87 3.85 -14.22
CA ILE A 71 -0.78 4.67 -13.70
C ILE A 71 0.49 3.82 -13.54
N PRO A 72 1.67 4.31 -13.96
CA PRO A 72 2.92 3.55 -13.82
C PRO A 72 3.26 3.20 -12.36
N VAL A 73 3.61 1.93 -12.15
CA VAL A 73 4.19 1.43 -10.90
C VAL A 73 5.71 1.47 -11.03
N GLU A 74 6.37 2.21 -10.14
CA GLU A 74 7.81 2.36 -10.09
C GLU A 74 8.35 1.71 -8.80
N VAL A 75 9.43 0.93 -8.93
CA VAL A 75 10.13 0.33 -7.79
C VAL A 75 11.60 0.72 -7.86
N PHE A 76 12.10 1.37 -6.83
CA PHE A 76 13.48 1.87 -6.78
C PHE A 76 14.01 1.87 -5.35
N GLU A 77 15.32 2.08 -5.21
CA GLU A 77 15.97 2.21 -3.92
C GLU A 77 16.51 3.62 -3.73
N MET A 78 16.34 4.16 -2.53
CA MET A 78 16.85 5.48 -2.15
C MET A 78 17.30 5.49 -0.69
N ASP A 79 17.99 6.56 -0.31
CA ASP A 79 18.42 6.73 1.08
C ASP A 79 17.20 7.02 1.97
N ARG A 80 17.22 6.52 3.21
CA ARG A 80 16.11 6.66 4.15
C ARG A 80 15.71 8.12 4.34
N ASP A 81 16.69 8.97 4.60
CA ASP A 81 16.45 10.38 4.91
C ASP A 81 15.83 11.10 3.69
N GLU A 82 16.23 10.73 2.47
CA GLU A 82 15.62 11.23 1.23
C GLU A 82 14.19 10.71 1.05
N ALA A 83 13.93 9.44 1.38
CA ALA A 83 12.60 8.84 1.30
C ALA A 83 11.64 9.49 2.29
N GLU A 84 12.06 9.67 3.53
CA GLU A 84 11.31 10.34 4.59
C GLU A 84 11.04 11.80 4.22
N GLY A 85 12.02 12.51 3.65
CA GLY A 85 11.83 13.87 3.15
C GLY A 85 10.83 13.97 1.98
N LYS A 86 10.82 12.98 1.07
CA LYS A 86 9.96 12.99 -0.11
C LYS A 86 8.53 12.50 0.16
N PHE A 87 8.39 11.44 0.95
CA PHE A 87 7.12 10.73 1.13
C PHE A 87 6.53 10.86 2.54
N GLY A 88 7.31 11.39 3.50
CA GLY A 88 6.91 11.45 4.90
C GLY A 88 6.64 10.07 5.49
N ASP A 89 5.76 10.01 6.48
CA ASP A 89 5.43 8.77 7.20
C ASP A 89 4.58 7.78 6.40
N LYS A 90 4.10 8.15 5.20
CA LYS A 90 3.20 7.30 4.39
C LYS A 90 3.85 6.00 3.90
N ILE A 91 5.19 5.98 3.82
CA ILE A 91 5.98 4.80 3.45
C ILE A 91 6.09 3.77 4.57
N TYR A 92 5.60 4.10 5.77
CA TYR A 92 5.64 3.23 6.93
C TYR A 92 4.26 2.66 7.28
N ASP A 93 4.28 1.42 7.74
CA ASP A 93 3.14 0.70 8.29
C ASP A 93 3.47 0.27 9.73
N LYS A 94 2.64 -0.57 10.40
CA LYS A 94 3.04 -1.15 11.70
C LYS A 94 4.24 -2.09 11.62
N PHE A 95 4.71 -2.41 10.42
CA PHE A 95 5.92 -3.18 10.18
C PHE A 95 7.13 -2.25 10.21
N ILE A 96 7.64 -1.98 11.41
CA ILE A 96 8.72 -1.01 11.63
C ILE A 96 9.99 -1.48 10.91
N VAL A 97 10.54 -0.62 10.04
CA VAL A 97 11.85 -0.83 9.42
C VAL A 97 12.94 -0.52 10.46
N PRO A 98 13.85 -1.45 10.78
CA PRO A 98 14.87 -1.23 11.82
C PRO A 98 15.71 0.05 11.59
N PRO A 99 16.03 0.85 12.62
CA PRO A 99 16.70 2.15 12.46
C PRO A 99 18.07 2.11 11.78
N HIS A 100 18.76 0.96 11.82
CA HIS A 100 20.07 0.79 11.19
C HIS A 100 20.01 0.62 9.66
N ILE A 101 18.82 0.33 9.10
CA ILE A 101 18.64 0.22 7.64
C ILE A 101 18.63 1.63 7.04
N ARG A 102 19.60 1.96 6.19
CA ARG A 102 19.75 3.30 5.59
C ARG A 102 19.29 3.41 4.14
N ARG A 103 19.04 2.27 3.47
CA ARG A 103 18.53 2.20 2.11
C ARG A 103 17.14 1.57 2.13
N LEU A 104 16.16 2.26 1.57
CA LEU A 104 14.79 1.77 1.48
C LEU A 104 14.46 1.40 0.04
N LYS A 105 13.79 0.26 -0.14
CA LYS A 105 13.16 -0.11 -1.40
C LYS A 105 11.74 0.42 -1.41
N ILE A 106 11.47 1.39 -2.27
CA ILE A 106 10.19 2.08 -2.39
C ILE A 106 9.43 1.50 -3.59
N ALA A 107 8.14 1.24 -3.40
CA ALA A 107 7.20 0.99 -4.47
C ALA A 107 6.19 2.13 -4.47
N GLN A 108 6.03 2.82 -5.61
CA GLN A 108 5.09 3.91 -5.77
C GLN A 108 4.23 3.71 -7.02
N ILE A 109 2.99 4.17 -6.94
CA ILE A 109 2.10 4.42 -8.07
C ILE A 109 2.25 5.91 -8.38
N LYS A 110 2.88 6.21 -9.51
CA LYS A 110 3.45 7.52 -9.78
C LYS A 110 2.44 8.67 -9.64
N GLY A 111 2.74 9.61 -8.74
CA GLY A 111 1.92 10.82 -8.53
C GLY A 111 0.62 10.58 -7.78
N TRP A 112 0.42 9.39 -7.20
CA TRP A 112 -0.83 9.02 -6.55
C TRP A 112 -0.66 8.66 -5.06
N ASN A 113 0.28 7.78 -4.72
CA ASN A 113 0.57 7.36 -3.35
C ASN A 113 2.00 7.66 -2.90
#